data_AF-A0A1W9UJT5-F1
#
_entry.id   AF-A0A1W9UJT5-F1
#
_cell.length_a   1.000
_cell.length_b   1.000
_cell.length_c   1.000
_cell.angle_alpha   90.00
_cell.angle_beta   90.00
_cell.angle_gamma   90.00
#
_symmetry.space_group_name_H-M   'P 1'
#
loop_
_entity.id
_entity.type
_entity.pdbx_description
1 polymer ?
#
loop_
_entity_poly.entity_id
_entity_poly.type
_entity_poly.pdbx_seq_one_letter_code
_entity_poly.pdbx_strand_id
1 'polypeptide(L)'
;MKSSKINKNLKRNNYLARLWSRGWPWLVLVLPLILFFWQSIRLGRVLVPADLLASKFPWKPYFPSDFQIHNFFASDIIDSQYPARAVARHIIKSGQLPLWDPYTSGGKPLGTMPIYPLTLPLNILLWLVPLDIGFTWSTAIRLFISSITMFAFLRELRLDKMSAVLGGIIFAFNGFIIVWLNATAGTTLSLTPLVFWAGERAIKKASGGNLCLLALSVGLVVSGAFLAIVLYVLYVLSAYLAFRAIQLARQQNDKGRILRKLILAGIAIALGLALMAPQLWSFGDHLSLTSYDDARSSSQRGLVSEPLYNAIRYLIPDYYGKPATHDWFDSYPERTGYVGILPLILAGLSLFLARRKGITWFFAGVGFMAIGTVYGLPVNQLMGRLPGLMMAPSTRLKSIFALSVAVLAALGLNALRESPPKNRWRVLAAALIMIACMAGVIVLVENHWLSTASSHVFDRTLIKLLQKDALAHHQFDNLLLWSLWVLSSLLLLLLWARRLLPPRLLRIGALVLVCADLVGWGMTYNYPVPRSQVFPQTPGITFLQNRPGFFRMTGTDGTFYPNMPSVYRLQDIGGHDPLSPDRH
;
A
#
# COMPACT_ATOMS: atom_id res chain seq x y z
N MET A 1 26.03 40.28 36.51
CA MET A 1 25.14 39.08 36.44
C MET A 1 24.00 39.13 35.40
N LYS A 2 23.50 40.30 34.94
CA LYS A 2 22.41 40.37 33.94
C LYS A 2 22.78 39.95 32.50
N SER A 3 24.02 40.17 32.03
CA SER A 3 24.42 39.80 30.65
C SER A 3 24.58 38.28 30.43
N SER A 4 24.94 37.53 31.47
CA SER A 4 25.08 36.05 31.44
C SER A 4 23.73 35.33 31.24
N LYS A 5 22.64 35.83 31.85
CA LYS A 5 21.28 35.28 31.67
C LYS A 5 20.73 35.54 30.26
N ILE A 6 21.00 36.70 29.69
CA ILE A 6 20.56 37.06 28.32
C ILE A 6 21.25 36.17 27.27
N ASN A 7 22.54 35.90 27.44
CA ASN A 7 23.32 35.07 26.50
C ASN A 7 22.96 33.57 26.57
N LYS A 8 22.58 33.07 27.77
CA LYS A 8 22.01 31.71 27.93
C LYS A 8 20.63 31.58 27.27
N ASN A 9 19.77 32.59 27.36
CA ASN A 9 18.45 32.59 26.71
C ASN A 9 18.54 32.64 25.17
N LEU A 10 19.48 33.41 24.61
CA LEU A 10 19.74 33.43 23.16
C LEU A 10 20.29 32.11 22.63
N LYS A 11 21.24 31.47 23.35
CA LYS A 11 21.76 30.14 22.99
C LYS A 11 20.71 29.04 23.12
N ARG A 12 19.85 29.08 24.14
CA ARG A 12 18.73 28.14 24.33
C ARG A 12 17.66 28.31 23.25
N ASN A 13 17.32 29.54 22.86
CA ASN A 13 16.42 29.82 21.73
C ASN A 13 16.99 29.31 20.40
N ASN A 14 18.30 29.45 20.17
CA ASN A 14 18.96 28.89 18.98
C ASN A 14 19.03 27.36 18.99
N TYR A 15 19.17 26.72 20.16
CA TYR A 15 19.13 25.27 20.28
C TYR A 15 17.73 24.72 20.01
N LEU A 16 16.70 25.29 20.64
CA LEU A 16 15.30 24.91 20.43
C LEU A 16 14.86 25.16 18.99
N ALA A 17 15.25 26.28 18.37
CA ALA A 17 15.00 26.56 16.96
C ALA A 17 15.69 25.55 16.03
N ARG A 18 16.93 25.13 16.33
CA ARG A 18 17.63 24.08 15.59
C ARG A 18 16.98 22.72 15.78
N LEU A 19 16.60 22.35 17.01
CA LEU A 19 15.90 21.11 17.31
C LEU A 19 14.55 21.06 16.58
N TRP A 20 13.77 22.15 16.65
CA TRP A 20 12.49 22.30 15.94
C TRP A 20 12.65 22.23 14.42
N SER A 21 13.65 22.93 13.86
CA SER A 21 13.93 22.89 12.42
C SER A 21 14.28 21.50 11.90
N ARG A 22 14.84 20.64 12.76
CA ARG A 22 15.15 19.22 12.48
C ARG A 22 13.99 18.28 12.81
N GLY A 23 13.17 18.64 13.79
CA GLY A 23 12.12 17.81 14.39
C GLY A 23 10.77 17.86 13.69
N TRP A 24 10.37 19.01 13.15
CA TRP A 24 9.01 19.19 12.62
C TRP A 24 8.60 18.21 11.51
N PRO A 25 9.48 17.73 10.59
CA PRO A 25 9.05 16.76 9.58
C PRO A 25 8.50 15.48 10.19
N TRP A 26 9.09 15.02 11.30
CA TRP A 26 8.64 13.83 12.02
C TRP A 26 7.27 14.04 12.63
N LEU A 27 7.04 15.21 13.26
CA LEU A 27 5.72 15.55 13.82
C LEU A 27 4.63 15.55 12.73
N VAL A 28 4.93 16.11 11.55
CA VAL A 28 3.98 16.15 10.44
C VAL A 28 3.75 14.77 9.83
N LEU A 29 4.75 13.88 9.80
CA LEU A 29 4.55 12.49 9.34
C LEU A 29 3.79 11.63 10.37
N VAL A 30 3.89 11.95 11.66
CA VAL A 30 3.14 11.26 12.72
C VAL A 30 1.67 11.68 12.75
N LEU A 31 1.35 12.93 12.40
CA LEU A 31 -0.02 13.46 12.47
C LEU A 31 -1.04 12.64 11.64
N PRO A 32 -0.80 12.31 10.35
CA PRO A 32 -1.66 11.39 9.58
C PRO A 32 -1.90 10.04 10.25
N LEU A 33 -0.91 9.49 10.95
CA LEU A 33 -1.05 8.24 11.68
C LEU A 33 -1.94 8.41 12.91
N ILE A 34 -1.76 9.49 13.68
CA ILE A 34 -2.64 9.79 14.82
C ILE A 34 -4.08 9.94 14.35
N LEU A 35 -4.30 10.62 13.22
CA LEU A 35 -5.62 10.77 12.62
C LEU A 35 -6.17 9.43 12.15
N PHE A 36 -5.41 8.63 11.40
CA PHE A 36 -5.88 7.34 10.89
C PHE A 36 -6.22 6.35 12.02
N PHE A 37 -5.40 6.31 13.07
CA PHE A 37 -5.55 5.38 14.20
C PHE A 37 -6.27 6.00 15.41
N TRP A 38 -6.99 7.10 15.24
CA TRP A 38 -7.60 7.83 16.37
C TRP A 38 -8.51 6.95 17.23
N GLN A 39 -9.30 6.06 16.61
CA GLN A 39 -10.18 5.12 17.32
C GLN A 39 -9.38 4.09 18.12
N SER A 40 -8.25 3.63 17.61
CA SER A 40 -7.35 2.73 18.35
C SER A 40 -6.70 3.42 19.54
N ILE A 41 -6.32 4.70 19.37
CA ILE A 41 -5.70 5.50 20.44
C ILE A 41 -6.71 5.85 21.54
N ARG A 42 -7.90 6.35 21.15
CA ARG A 42 -8.89 6.89 22.08
C ARG A 42 -9.86 5.85 22.63
N LEU A 43 -10.27 4.89 21.80
CA LEU A 43 -11.33 3.93 22.13
C LEU A 43 -10.80 2.50 22.34
N GLY A 44 -9.50 2.27 22.14
CA GLY A 44 -8.90 0.94 22.27
C GLY A 44 -9.38 -0.08 21.22
N ARG A 45 -9.94 0.40 20.09
CA ARG A 45 -10.37 -0.46 18.97
C ARG A 45 -9.18 -0.97 18.16
N VAL A 46 -9.35 -2.07 17.44
CA VAL A 46 -8.28 -2.76 16.71
C VAL A 46 -8.63 -2.91 15.23
N LEU A 47 -7.62 -2.84 14.36
CA LEU A 47 -7.75 -3.01 12.91
C LEU A 47 -7.68 -4.50 12.52
N VAL A 48 -8.54 -5.29 13.12
CA VAL A 48 -8.84 -6.66 12.71
C VAL A 48 -10.28 -6.63 12.22
N PRO A 49 -10.60 -7.02 10.97
CA PRO A 49 -11.96 -6.95 10.44
C PRO A 49 -12.82 -8.10 10.99
N ALA A 50 -12.95 -8.16 12.32
CA ALA A 50 -13.64 -9.23 13.03
C ALA A 50 -15.17 -9.05 13.07
N ASP A 51 -15.67 -7.91 12.60
CA ASP A 51 -17.08 -7.71 12.28
C ASP A 51 -17.57 -8.71 11.22
N LEU A 52 -16.69 -9.17 10.33
CA LEU A 52 -16.99 -10.25 9.37
C LEU A 52 -17.42 -11.57 10.04
N LEU A 53 -17.04 -11.81 11.30
CA LEU A 53 -17.50 -12.98 12.07
C LEU A 53 -19.02 -12.96 12.28
N ALA A 54 -19.68 -11.80 12.19
CA ALA A 54 -21.14 -11.68 12.24
C ALA A 54 -21.85 -12.47 11.12
N SER A 55 -21.15 -12.76 10.01
CA SER A 55 -21.70 -13.58 8.91
C SER A 55 -21.39 -15.08 9.04
N LYS A 56 -20.62 -15.51 10.05
CA LYS A 56 -20.06 -16.86 10.13
C LYS A 56 -20.46 -17.55 11.43
N PHE A 57 -20.95 -18.78 11.35
CA PHE A 57 -21.08 -19.62 12.54
C PHE A 57 -19.68 -20.04 13.04
N PRO A 58 -19.48 -20.24 14.35
CA PRO A 58 -20.48 -20.20 15.43
C PRO A 58 -20.72 -18.80 16.02
N TRP A 59 -20.19 -17.72 15.43
CA TRP A 59 -20.31 -16.37 15.99
C TRP A 59 -21.59 -15.64 15.61
N LYS A 60 -22.11 -15.87 14.40
CA LYS A 60 -23.31 -15.23 13.84
C LYS A 60 -24.48 -15.06 14.84
N PRO A 61 -24.88 -16.08 15.64
CA PRO A 61 -25.99 -15.93 16.60
C PRO A 61 -25.76 -14.93 17.74
N TYR A 62 -24.51 -14.54 18.00
CA TYR A 62 -24.13 -13.61 19.08
C TYR A 62 -24.02 -12.17 18.61
N PHE A 63 -24.24 -11.90 17.33
CA PHE A 63 -24.36 -10.55 16.78
C PHE A 63 -25.84 -10.16 16.65
N PRO A 64 -26.19 -8.88 16.83
CA PRO A 64 -27.52 -8.39 16.53
C PRO A 64 -27.96 -8.75 15.11
N SER A 65 -29.25 -9.06 14.91
CA SER A 65 -29.77 -9.46 13.60
C SER A 65 -29.67 -8.36 12.53
N ASP A 66 -29.62 -7.10 12.96
CA ASP A 66 -29.46 -5.90 12.14
C ASP A 66 -28.00 -5.44 12.00
N PHE A 67 -27.04 -6.18 12.56
CA PHE A 67 -25.62 -5.83 12.52
C PHE A 67 -25.09 -5.75 11.09
N GLN A 68 -24.51 -4.60 10.74
CA GLN A 68 -23.91 -4.36 9.43
C GLN A 68 -22.40 -4.58 9.48
N ILE A 69 -21.92 -5.45 8.59
CA ILE A 69 -20.49 -5.67 8.34
C ILE A 69 -19.92 -4.44 7.63
N HIS A 70 -18.67 -4.04 7.85
CA HIS A 70 -18.14 -2.85 7.18
C HIS A 70 -17.46 -3.16 5.85
N ASN A 71 -16.77 -4.29 5.73
CA ASN A 71 -15.98 -4.55 4.53
C ASN A 71 -15.76 -6.04 4.28
N PHE A 72 -16.50 -6.60 3.34
CA PHE A 72 -16.40 -8.01 2.94
C PHE A 72 -15.09 -8.36 2.22
N PHE A 73 -14.37 -7.40 1.64
CA PHE A 73 -13.11 -7.66 0.94
C PHE A 73 -11.92 -7.93 1.87
N ALA A 74 -12.10 -7.74 3.18
CA ALA A 74 -11.05 -7.99 4.16
C ALA A 74 -11.10 -9.41 4.76
N SER A 75 -11.84 -10.35 4.14
CA SER A 75 -12.01 -11.73 4.61
C SER A 75 -10.70 -12.48 4.80
N ASP A 76 -9.76 -12.35 3.86
CA ASP A 76 -8.42 -12.95 3.91
C ASP A 76 -7.68 -12.62 5.23
N ILE A 77 -8.05 -11.50 5.87
CA ILE A 77 -7.43 -11.10 7.13
C ILE A 77 -7.89 -12.02 8.27
N ILE A 78 -9.16 -12.39 8.34
CA ILE A 78 -9.68 -13.24 9.42
C ILE A 78 -9.64 -14.74 9.08
N ASP A 79 -9.61 -15.13 7.81
CA ASP A 79 -9.54 -16.54 7.43
C ASP A 79 -8.13 -17.01 7.02
N SER A 80 -7.14 -16.14 6.94
CA SER A 80 -5.78 -16.55 6.55
C SER A 80 -4.70 -15.83 7.35
N GLN A 81 -4.67 -14.50 7.31
CA GLN A 81 -3.57 -13.73 7.89
C GLN A 81 -3.54 -13.74 9.43
N TYR A 82 -4.68 -13.50 10.08
CA TYR A 82 -4.78 -13.47 11.55
C TYR A 82 -4.66 -14.87 12.18
N PRO A 83 -5.34 -15.93 11.67
CA PRO A 83 -5.18 -17.28 12.20
C PRO A 83 -3.74 -17.80 12.14
N ALA A 84 -3.05 -17.64 11.01
CA ALA A 84 -1.65 -18.07 10.87
C ALA A 84 -0.73 -17.38 11.89
N ARG A 85 -0.96 -16.09 12.19
CA ARG A 85 -0.22 -15.36 13.24
C ARG A 85 -0.60 -15.84 14.64
N ALA A 86 -1.84 -16.25 14.88
CA ALA A 86 -2.27 -16.81 16.15
C ALA A 86 -1.58 -18.15 16.43
N VAL A 87 -1.54 -19.04 15.43
CA VAL A 87 -0.81 -20.31 15.49
C VAL A 87 0.68 -20.06 15.71
N ALA A 88 1.31 -19.21 14.88
CA ALA A 88 2.73 -18.88 15.00
C ALA A 88 3.08 -18.32 16.38
N ARG A 89 2.24 -17.41 16.91
CA ARG A 89 2.43 -16.84 18.25
C ARG A 89 2.36 -17.91 19.34
N HIS A 90 1.45 -18.87 19.23
CA HIS A 90 1.35 -19.95 20.19
C HIS A 90 2.62 -20.82 20.19
N ILE A 91 3.12 -21.19 19.00
CA ILE A 91 4.33 -22.01 18.85
C ILE A 91 5.58 -21.26 19.32
N ILE A 92 5.73 -19.97 18.99
CA ILE A 92 6.84 -19.15 19.47
C ILE A 92 6.83 -19.08 21.00
N LYS A 93 5.64 -18.92 21.61
CA LYS A 93 5.51 -18.86 23.07
C LYS A 93 5.79 -20.18 23.78
N SER A 94 5.73 -21.32 23.08
CA SER A 94 6.19 -22.61 23.62
C SER A 94 7.69 -22.85 23.42
N GLY A 95 8.45 -21.85 22.93
CA GLY A 95 9.89 -21.94 22.73
C GLY A 95 10.28 -22.66 21.43
N GLN A 96 9.35 -22.82 20.49
CA GLN A 96 9.57 -23.51 19.23
C GLN A 96 9.55 -22.55 18.04
N LEU A 97 10.23 -22.92 16.96
CA LEU A 97 10.12 -22.19 15.69
C LEU A 97 8.78 -22.55 15.02
N PRO A 98 8.00 -21.57 14.53
CA PRO A 98 6.67 -21.79 13.96
C PRO A 98 6.75 -22.35 12.53
N LEU A 99 7.42 -23.47 12.32
CA LEU A 99 7.67 -24.04 10.99
C LEU A 99 6.49 -24.87 10.46
N TRP A 100 5.66 -25.41 11.36
CA TRP A 100 4.54 -26.29 11.03
C TRP A 100 3.26 -25.80 11.70
N ASP A 101 2.18 -25.70 10.94
CA ASP A 101 0.82 -25.48 11.44
C ASP A 101 0.12 -26.85 11.57
N PRO A 102 -0.11 -27.35 12.81
CA PRO A 102 -0.79 -28.62 13.02
C PRO A 102 -2.32 -28.52 12.99
N TYR A 103 -2.89 -27.32 12.82
CA TYR A 103 -4.31 -27.05 13.02
C TYR A 103 -5.10 -26.88 11.73
N THR A 104 -4.45 -26.60 10.59
CA THR A 104 -5.13 -26.34 9.31
C THR A 104 -4.75 -27.37 8.26
N SER A 105 -5.67 -27.73 7.35
CA SER A 105 -5.42 -28.66 6.23
C SER A 105 -4.86 -30.02 6.67
N GLY A 106 -5.12 -30.47 7.89
CA GLY A 106 -4.51 -31.68 8.45
C GLY A 106 -2.99 -31.60 8.72
N GLY A 107 -2.39 -30.41 8.59
CA GLY A 107 -0.98 -30.12 8.81
C GLY A 107 -0.32 -29.48 7.58
N LYS A 108 0.31 -28.30 7.74
CA LYS A 108 1.03 -27.63 6.63
C LYS A 108 2.24 -26.80 7.08
N PRO A 109 3.18 -26.48 6.16
CA PRO A 109 4.25 -25.51 6.45
C PRO A 109 3.70 -24.12 6.82
N LEU A 110 4.38 -23.43 7.74
CA LEU A 110 3.93 -22.13 8.27
C LEU A 110 5.00 -21.03 8.13
N GLY A 111 6.08 -21.12 8.91
CA GLY A 111 7.01 -20.00 9.16
C GLY A 111 7.80 -19.53 7.94
N THR A 112 8.03 -20.41 6.97
CA THR A 112 8.80 -20.14 5.75
C THR A 112 7.93 -19.96 4.51
N MET A 113 6.60 -20.06 4.63
CA MET A 113 5.69 -19.85 3.51
C MET A 113 5.55 -18.35 3.20
N PRO A 114 5.83 -17.89 1.97
CA PRO A 114 5.67 -16.49 1.57
C PRO A 114 4.19 -16.15 1.28
N ILE A 115 3.31 -16.58 2.17
CA ILE A 115 1.88 -16.24 2.23
C ILE A 115 1.58 -15.48 3.53
N TYR A 116 2.41 -15.71 4.55
CA TYR A 116 2.33 -15.06 5.84
C TYR A 116 3.63 -14.29 6.09
N PRO A 117 3.60 -12.99 6.39
CA PRO A 117 4.81 -12.21 6.61
C PRO A 117 5.37 -12.48 8.03
N LEU A 118 5.49 -13.73 8.45
CA LEU A 118 5.93 -14.12 9.81
C LEU A 118 7.41 -13.80 10.05
N THR A 119 8.22 -13.84 8.98
CA THR A 119 9.66 -13.51 9.00
C THR A 119 9.93 -12.01 9.04
N LEU A 120 8.91 -11.16 8.88
CA LEU A 120 9.06 -9.70 8.90
C LEU A 120 9.36 -9.20 10.33
N PRO A 121 10.53 -8.60 10.60
CA PRO A 121 10.90 -8.13 11.95
C PRO A 121 9.96 -7.07 12.53
N LEU A 122 9.23 -6.34 11.68
CA LEU A 122 8.23 -5.34 12.10
C LEU A 122 6.99 -5.95 12.78
N ASN A 123 6.86 -7.27 12.71
CA ASN A 123 5.83 -8.01 13.43
C ASN A 123 6.23 -8.35 14.88
N ILE A 124 7.32 -7.79 15.42
CA ILE A 124 7.75 -8.02 16.80
C ILE A 124 6.66 -7.78 17.85
N LEU A 125 5.76 -6.80 17.61
CA LEU A 125 4.66 -6.53 18.53
C LEU A 125 3.63 -7.67 18.59
N LEU A 126 3.47 -8.47 17.52
CA LEU A 126 2.61 -9.65 17.56
C LEU A 126 3.01 -10.63 18.66
N TRP A 127 4.32 -10.68 18.97
CA TRP A 127 4.91 -11.61 19.92
C TRP A 127 4.89 -11.08 21.35
N LEU A 128 5.03 -9.76 21.52
CA LEU A 128 5.19 -9.11 22.83
C LEU A 128 3.88 -8.74 23.52
N VAL A 129 2.85 -8.32 22.78
CA VAL A 129 1.57 -7.84 23.33
C VAL A 129 0.41 -8.77 22.94
N PRO A 130 -0.84 -8.53 23.38
CA PRO A 130 -2.00 -9.25 22.85
C PRO A 130 -2.05 -9.16 21.31
N LEU A 131 -2.43 -10.26 20.65
CA LEU A 131 -2.25 -10.42 19.20
C LEU A 131 -2.99 -9.35 18.40
N ASP A 132 -4.23 -9.03 18.79
CA ASP A 132 -5.07 -7.99 18.21
C ASP A 132 -4.47 -6.57 18.31
N ILE A 133 -3.88 -6.25 19.46
CA ILE A 133 -3.14 -5.01 19.69
C ILE A 133 -1.88 -4.99 18.82
N GLY A 134 -1.08 -6.06 18.88
CA GLY A 134 0.15 -6.21 18.10
C GLY A 134 -0.13 -6.07 16.60
N PHE A 135 -1.22 -6.67 16.12
CA PHE A 135 -1.63 -6.63 14.72
C PHE A 135 -1.86 -5.19 14.25
N THR A 136 -2.65 -4.43 15.02
CA THR A 136 -2.97 -3.03 14.74
C THR A 136 -1.72 -2.14 14.76
N TRP A 137 -0.88 -2.27 15.79
CA TRP A 137 0.27 -1.39 15.96
C TRP A 137 1.46 -1.76 15.06
N SER A 138 1.63 -3.03 14.70
CA SER A 138 2.56 -3.41 13.63
C SER A 138 2.17 -2.75 12.30
N THR A 139 0.87 -2.62 12.00
CA THR A 139 0.39 -1.87 10.83
C THR A 139 0.74 -0.38 10.91
N ALA A 140 0.53 0.27 12.06
CA ALA A 140 0.92 1.66 12.26
C ALA A 140 2.43 1.89 12.08
N ILE A 141 3.26 0.98 12.63
CA ILE A 141 4.72 1.01 12.46
C ILE A 141 5.10 0.87 10.99
N ARG A 142 4.46 -0.02 10.23
CA ARG A 142 4.74 -0.19 8.79
C ARG A 142 4.44 1.08 8.00
N LEU A 143 3.29 1.72 8.24
CA LEU A 143 2.93 2.99 7.58
C LEU A 143 3.89 4.13 7.95
N PHE A 144 4.34 4.18 9.21
CA PHE A 144 5.33 5.15 9.66
C PHE A 144 6.69 4.95 8.98
N ILE A 145 7.17 3.70 8.92
CA ILE A 145 8.41 3.36 8.22
C ILE A 145 8.29 3.68 6.73
N SER A 146 7.15 3.39 6.11
CA SER A 146 6.88 3.73 4.71
C SER A 146 7.01 5.23 4.45
N SER A 147 6.36 6.05 5.30
CA SER A 147 6.43 7.51 5.26
C SER A 147 7.86 8.04 5.43
N ILE A 148 8.57 7.54 6.43
CA ILE A 148 9.93 7.99 6.77
C ILE A 148 10.93 7.62 5.69
N THR A 149 10.86 6.39 5.18
CA THR A 149 11.83 5.90 4.20
C THR A 149 11.63 6.58 2.85
N MET A 150 10.37 6.89 2.48
CA MET A 150 10.08 7.73 1.33
C MET A 150 10.58 9.17 1.54
N PHE A 151 10.35 9.76 2.72
CA PHE A 151 10.93 11.06 3.07
C PHE A 151 12.46 11.02 2.94
N ALA A 152 13.12 9.99 3.47
CA ALA A 152 14.57 9.84 3.42
C ALA A 152 15.09 9.67 1.99
N PHE A 153 14.40 8.89 1.15
CA PHE A 153 14.70 8.76 -0.27
C PHE A 153 14.63 10.10 -1.00
N LEU A 154 13.54 10.86 -0.81
CA LEU A 154 13.36 12.17 -1.46
C LEU A 154 14.37 13.21 -0.96
N ARG A 155 14.75 13.14 0.32
CA ARG A 155 15.82 13.96 0.90
C ARG A 155 17.19 13.60 0.31
N GLU A 156 17.44 12.32 0.06
CA GLU A 156 18.65 11.85 -0.61
C GLU A 156 18.70 12.37 -2.06
N LEU A 157 17.54 12.47 -2.73
CA LEU A 157 17.39 13.15 -4.02
C LEU A 157 17.51 14.69 -3.98
N ARG A 158 17.82 15.26 -2.80
CA ARG A 158 18.01 16.70 -2.54
C ARG A 158 16.74 17.56 -2.63
N LEU A 159 15.54 16.96 -2.59
CA LEU A 159 14.29 17.73 -2.49
C LEU A 159 14.16 18.36 -1.10
N ASP A 160 13.51 19.52 -0.98
CA ASP A 160 13.31 20.16 0.32
C ASP A 160 12.40 19.36 1.28
N LYS A 161 12.46 19.70 2.58
CA LYS A 161 11.76 18.94 3.63
C LYS A 161 10.24 18.88 3.43
N MET A 162 9.60 19.97 2.98
CA MET A 162 8.14 20.00 2.78
C MET A 162 7.73 19.07 1.65
N SER A 163 8.46 19.09 0.54
CA SER A 163 8.23 18.19 -0.59
C SER A 163 8.48 16.73 -0.23
N ALA A 164 9.53 16.45 0.55
CA ALA A 164 9.82 15.10 1.00
C ALA A 164 8.75 14.57 1.98
N VAL A 165 8.21 15.42 2.86
CA VAL A 165 7.09 15.06 3.76
C VAL A 165 5.84 14.75 2.95
N LEU A 166 5.51 15.60 1.96
CA LEU A 166 4.37 15.38 1.07
C LEU A 166 4.47 14.01 0.37
N GLY A 167 5.62 13.71 -0.26
CA GLY A 167 5.82 12.43 -0.92
C GLY A 167 5.76 11.24 0.04
N GLY A 168 6.24 11.40 1.28
CA GLY A 168 6.10 10.39 2.34
C GLY A 168 4.65 10.08 2.67
N ILE A 169 3.81 11.10 2.82
CA ILE A 169 2.37 10.95 3.09
C ILE A 169 1.66 10.30 1.91
N ILE A 170 1.91 10.81 0.69
CA ILE A 170 1.29 10.27 -0.54
C ILE A 170 1.61 8.78 -0.66
N PHE A 171 2.87 8.39 -0.46
CA PHE A 171 3.24 6.99 -0.58
C PHE A 171 2.60 6.14 0.52
N ALA A 172 2.69 6.52 1.80
CA ALA A 172 2.17 5.67 2.87
C ALA A 172 0.64 5.52 2.84
N PHE A 173 -0.10 6.54 2.42
CA PHE A 173 -1.57 6.55 2.42
C PHE A 173 -2.18 6.41 1.02
N ASN A 174 -1.42 5.91 0.03
CA ASN A 174 -2.00 5.64 -1.29
C ASN A 174 -3.03 4.50 -1.23
N GLY A 175 -3.97 4.52 -2.17
CA GLY A 175 -5.09 3.60 -2.26
C GLY A 175 -4.70 2.12 -2.28
N PHE A 176 -3.59 1.78 -2.93
CA PHE A 176 -3.11 0.40 -2.95
C PHE A 176 -2.67 -0.06 -1.55
N ILE A 177 -1.84 0.73 -0.84
CA ILE A 177 -1.41 0.35 0.52
C ILE A 177 -2.62 0.29 1.45
N ILE A 178 -3.52 1.26 1.39
CA ILE A 178 -4.68 1.33 2.27
C ILE A 178 -5.63 0.14 2.05
N VAL A 179 -5.92 -0.22 0.81
CA VAL A 179 -6.81 -1.35 0.54
C VAL A 179 -6.15 -2.67 0.91
N TRP A 180 -4.85 -2.81 0.71
CA TRP A 180 -4.10 -4.03 1.02
C TRP A 180 -3.34 -3.97 2.36
N LEU A 181 -3.77 -3.11 3.28
CA LEU A 181 -3.00 -2.65 4.45
C LEU A 181 -2.54 -3.78 5.37
N ASN A 182 -3.43 -4.73 5.62
CA ASN A 182 -3.20 -5.89 6.48
C ASN A 182 -2.88 -7.17 5.70
N ALA A 183 -2.92 -7.10 4.37
CA ALA A 183 -2.52 -8.18 3.48
C ALA A 183 -1.02 -8.11 3.15
N THR A 184 -0.49 -9.20 2.59
CA THR A 184 0.93 -9.30 2.21
C THR A 184 1.33 -8.30 1.12
N ALA A 185 0.43 -8.00 0.17
CA ALA A 185 0.70 -7.04 -0.91
C ALA A 185 1.00 -5.63 -0.38
N GLY A 186 0.16 -5.08 0.51
CA GLY A 186 0.39 -3.77 1.12
C GLY A 186 1.54 -3.77 2.12
N THR A 187 1.72 -4.88 2.85
CA THR A 187 2.88 -5.10 3.74
C THR A 187 4.19 -5.00 2.98
N THR A 188 4.30 -5.71 1.85
CA THR A 188 5.49 -5.72 0.98
C THR A 188 5.75 -4.34 0.39
N LEU A 189 4.72 -3.70 -0.20
CA LEU A 189 4.85 -2.39 -0.84
C LEU A 189 5.26 -1.28 0.14
N SER A 190 4.80 -1.36 1.39
CA SER A 190 5.13 -0.36 2.41
C SER A 190 6.63 -0.20 2.65
N LEU A 191 7.41 -1.25 2.37
CA LEU A 191 8.87 -1.29 2.55
C LEU A 191 9.65 -0.85 1.31
N THR A 192 8.99 -0.68 0.17
CA THR A 192 9.63 -0.29 -1.10
C THR A 192 10.51 0.96 -0.99
N PRO A 193 10.10 2.07 -0.35
CA PRO A 193 10.93 3.27 -0.32
C PRO A 193 12.24 3.08 0.44
N LEU A 194 12.30 2.13 1.38
CA LEU A 194 13.51 1.77 2.11
C LEU A 194 14.59 1.26 1.14
N VAL A 195 14.19 0.40 0.18
CA VAL A 195 15.10 -0.17 -0.81
C VAL A 195 15.60 0.90 -1.78
N PHE A 196 14.74 1.82 -2.22
CA PHE A 196 15.14 2.95 -3.08
C PHE A 196 16.07 3.92 -2.35
N TRP A 197 15.80 4.22 -1.07
CA TRP A 197 16.68 5.03 -0.24
C TRP A 197 18.06 4.38 -0.05
N ALA A 198 18.09 3.09 0.29
CA ALA A 198 19.32 2.33 0.46
C ALA A 198 20.12 2.23 -0.85
N GLY A 199 19.44 1.95 -1.95
CA GLY A 199 20.04 1.86 -3.28
C GLY A 199 20.66 3.17 -3.74
N GLU A 200 19.95 4.29 -3.57
CA GLU A 200 20.47 5.62 -3.88
C GLU A 200 21.70 5.98 -3.04
N ARG A 201 21.74 5.58 -1.75
CA ARG A 201 22.93 5.74 -0.91
C ARG A 201 24.09 4.88 -1.37
N ALA A 202 23.84 3.63 -1.74
CA ALA A 202 24.84 2.69 -2.21
C ALA A 202 25.49 3.16 -3.53
N ILE A 203 24.69 3.63 -4.51
CA ILE A 203 25.23 4.08 -5.80
C ILE A 203 25.98 5.41 -5.70
N LYS A 204 25.60 6.29 -4.78
CA LYS A 204 26.39 7.50 -4.46
C LYS A 204 27.70 7.14 -3.77
N LYS A 205 27.63 6.32 -2.71
CA LYS A 205 28.75 5.89 -1.88
C LYS A 205 28.63 4.41 -1.52
N ALA A 206 29.40 3.56 -2.21
CA ALA A 206 29.46 2.13 -1.97
C ALA A 206 30.34 1.78 -0.75
N SER A 207 29.95 2.23 0.44
CA SER A 207 30.55 1.81 1.71
C SER A 207 29.85 0.58 2.28
N GLY A 208 30.57 -0.25 3.06
CA GLY A 208 30.01 -1.46 3.68
C GLY A 208 28.67 -1.24 4.38
N GLY A 209 28.52 -0.15 5.16
CA GLY A 209 27.24 0.17 5.82
C GLY A 209 26.08 0.49 4.86
N ASN A 210 26.34 1.13 3.72
CA ASN A 210 25.28 1.41 2.73
C ASN A 210 24.91 0.15 1.93
N LEU A 211 25.89 -0.72 1.65
CA LEU A 211 25.66 -2.00 0.98
C LEU A 211 24.91 -2.97 1.91
N CYS A 212 25.27 -3.01 3.20
CA CYS A 212 24.54 -3.76 4.22
C CYS A 212 23.10 -3.25 4.36
N LEU A 213 22.90 -1.92 4.41
CA LEU A 213 21.56 -1.34 4.42
C LEU A 213 20.75 -1.79 3.19
N LEU A 214 21.34 -1.79 2.00
CA LEU A 214 20.65 -2.26 0.78
C LEU A 214 20.30 -3.76 0.87
N ALA A 215 21.22 -4.61 1.29
CA ALA A 215 20.99 -6.05 1.46
C ALA A 215 19.86 -6.32 2.47
N LEU A 216 19.91 -5.69 3.65
CA LEU A 216 18.86 -5.82 4.67
C LEU A 216 17.51 -5.29 4.18
N SER A 217 17.50 -4.19 3.43
CA SER A 217 16.27 -3.62 2.87
C SER A 217 15.61 -4.54 1.86
N VAL A 218 16.41 -5.20 1.01
CA VAL A 218 15.91 -6.21 0.05
C VAL A 218 15.34 -7.42 0.80
N GLY A 219 16.06 -7.93 1.82
CA GLY A 219 15.55 -9.00 2.68
C GLY A 219 14.21 -8.63 3.35
N LEU A 220 14.10 -7.40 3.87
CA LEU A 220 12.86 -6.90 4.47
C LEU A 220 11.70 -6.86 3.47
N VAL A 221 11.93 -6.41 2.23
CA VAL A 221 10.88 -6.43 1.19
C VAL A 221 10.45 -7.87 0.89
N VAL A 222 11.37 -8.82 0.75
CA VAL A 222 11.04 -10.24 0.54
C VAL A 222 10.23 -10.82 1.72
N SER A 223 10.58 -10.47 2.96
CA SER A 223 9.85 -10.90 4.16
C SER A 223 8.40 -10.38 4.23
N GLY A 224 8.04 -9.40 3.39
CA GLY A 224 6.65 -8.95 3.21
C GLY A 224 5.72 -9.99 2.58
N ALA A 225 6.28 -11.08 2.05
CA ALA A 225 5.55 -12.27 1.62
C ALA A 225 4.54 -12.04 0.46
N PHE A 226 4.83 -11.12 -0.45
CA PHE A 226 4.09 -11.00 -1.72
C PHE A 226 5.06 -10.88 -2.90
N LEU A 227 5.48 -12.04 -3.42
CA LEU A 227 6.60 -12.15 -4.37
C LEU A 227 6.40 -11.34 -5.66
N ALA A 228 5.17 -11.17 -6.15
CA ALA A 228 4.88 -10.33 -7.31
C ALA A 228 5.30 -8.86 -7.10
N ILE A 229 5.01 -8.28 -5.93
CA ILE A 229 5.43 -6.91 -5.59
C ILE A 229 6.95 -6.85 -5.40
N VAL A 230 7.56 -7.88 -4.81
CA VAL A 230 9.02 -7.98 -4.70
C VAL A 230 9.66 -7.91 -6.10
N LEU A 231 9.17 -8.68 -7.07
CA LEU A 231 9.66 -8.67 -8.44
C LEU A 231 9.54 -7.28 -9.07
N TYR A 232 8.36 -6.65 -9.01
CA TYR A 232 8.18 -5.30 -9.55
C TYR A 232 9.14 -4.28 -8.92
N VAL A 233 9.31 -4.33 -7.60
CA VAL A 233 10.23 -3.45 -6.88
C VAL A 233 11.67 -3.67 -7.31
N LEU A 234 12.13 -4.92 -7.43
CA LEU A 234 13.50 -5.25 -7.83
C LEU A 234 13.79 -4.88 -9.29
N TYR A 235 12.84 -5.08 -10.20
CA TYR A 235 12.97 -4.62 -11.59
C TYR A 235 13.10 -3.09 -11.67
N VAL A 236 12.20 -2.36 -11.02
CA VAL A 236 12.23 -0.88 -11.04
C VAL A 236 13.46 -0.35 -10.31
N LEU A 237 13.88 -0.96 -9.19
CA LEU A 237 15.11 -0.61 -8.50
C LEU A 237 16.34 -0.82 -9.39
N SER A 238 16.44 -1.97 -10.06
CA SER A 238 17.58 -2.28 -10.93
C SER A 238 17.68 -1.29 -12.09
N ALA A 239 16.54 -0.99 -12.73
CA ALA A 239 16.45 0.04 -13.75
C ALA A 239 16.83 1.43 -13.20
N TYR A 240 16.39 1.76 -11.97
CA TYR A 240 16.73 3.00 -11.29
C TYR A 240 18.24 3.10 -11.02
N LEU A 241 18.87 2.07 -10.47
CA LEU A 241 20.30 2.06 -10.19
C LEU A 241 21.14 2.16 -11.47
N ALA A 242 20.73 1.48 -12.55
CA ALA A 242 21.35 1.61 -13.86
C ALA A 242 21.23 3.05 -14.41
N PHE A 243 20.02 3.64 -14.33
CA PHE A 243 19.80 5.03 -14.70
C PHE A 243 20.68 6.00 -13.88
N ARG A 244 20.76 5.81 -12.57
CA ARG A 244 21.60 6.63 -11.68
C ARG A 244 23.09 6.45 -11.95
N ALA A 245 23.52 5.23 -12.24
CA ALA A 245 24.89 4.93 -12.66
C ALA A 245 25.25 5.70 -13.93
N ILE A 246 24.41 5.66 -14.97
CA ILE A 246 24.62 6.42 -16.21
C ILE A 246 24.73 7.92 -15.92
N GLN A 247 23.83 8.46 -15.09
CA GLN A 247 23.84 9.87 -14.73
C GLN A 247 25.12 10.28 -13.98
N LEU A 248 25.57 9.47 -13.02
CA LEU A 248 26.78 9.75 -12.24
C LEU A 248 28.06 9.54 -13.05
N ALA A 249 28.10 8.55 -13.94
CA ALA A 249 29.24 8.32 -14.84
C ALA A 249 29.46 9.52 -15.78
N ARG A 250 28.37 10.10 -16.31
CA ARG A 250 28.45 11.34 -17.11
C ARG A 250 28.92 12.55 -16.31
N GLN A 251 28.59 12.63 -15.03
CA GLN A 251 28.96 13.75 -14.16
C GLN A 251 30.39 13.67 -13.61
N GLN A 252 30.85 12.45 -13.29
CA GLN A 252 32.16 12.22 -12.65
C GLN A 252 33.26 11.86 -13.65
N ASN A 253 32.91 11.60 -14.91
CA ASN A 253 33.80 11.13 -15.98
C ASN A 253 34.64 9.89 -15.64
N ASP A 254 34.16 9.05 -14.71
CA ASP A 254 34.83 7.84 -14.23
C ASP A 254 33.87 6.65 -14.30
N LYS A 255 33.83 6.02 -15.49
CA LYS A 255 32.93 4.90 -15.77
C LYS A 255 33.29 3.65 -14.95
N GLY A 256 34.58 3.39 -14.74
CA GLY A 256 35.07 2.21 -14.03
C GLY A 256 34.66 2.20 -12.57
N ARG A 257 34.80 3.34 -11.88
CA ARG A 257 34.37 3.48 -10.49
C ARG A 257 32.85 3.33 -10.35
N ILE A 258 32.08 3.88 -11.26
CA ILE A 258 30.62 3.77 -11.23
C ILE A 258 30.16 2.33 -11.53
N LEU A 259 30.80 1.65 -12.49
CA LEU A 259 30.54 0.24 -12.75
C LEU A 259 30.82 -0.62 -11.51
N ARG A 260 31.93 -0.38 -10.81
CA ARG A 260 32.23 -1.04 -9.52
C ARG A 260 31.13 -0.80 -8.49
N LYS A 261 30.63 0.43 -8.34
CA LYS A 261 29.52 0.72 -7.41
C LYS A 261 28.24 -0.03 -7.80
N LEU A 262 27.95 -0.14 -9.10
CA LEU A 262 26.80 -0.88 -9.60
C LEU A 262 26.93 -2.39 -9.34
N ILE A 263 28.11 -2.98 -9.57
CA ILE A 263 28.40 -4.38 -9.26
C ILE A 263 28.24 -4.64 -7.76
N LEU A 264 28.81 -3.78 -6.90
CA LEU A 264 28.67 -3.91 -5.44
C LEU A 264 27.21 -3.80 -4.98
N ALA A 265 26.42 -2.92 -5.60
CA ALA A 265 24.99 -2.84 -5.32
C ALA A 265 24.24 -4.11 -5.78
N GLY A 266 24.61 -4.69 -6.93
CA GLY A 266 24.09 -5.98 -7.40
C GLY A 266 24.42 -7.12 -6.44
N ILE A 267 25.65 -7.18 -5.93
CA ILE A 267 26.04 -8.15 -4.89
C ILE A 267 25.21 -7.94 -3.62
N ALA A 268 24.99 -6.69 -3.19
CA ALA A 268 24.16 -6.41 -2.02
C ALA A 268 22.70 -6.86 -2.21
N ILE A 269 22.11 -6.68 -3.41
CA ILE A 269 20.77 -7.20 -3.73
C ILE A 269 20.77 -8.73 -3.66
N ALA A 270 21.77 -9.39 -4.26
CA ALA A 270 21.91 -10.85 -4.21
C ALA A 270 22.07 -11.37 -2.78
N LEU A 271 22.85 -10.69 -1.93
CA LEU A 271 22.97 -11.00 -0.51
C LEU A 271 21.62 -10.83 0.21
N GLY A 272 20.85 -9.79 -0.10
CA GLY A 272 19.51 -9.59 0.45
C GLY A 272 18.53 -10.71 0.09
N LEU A 273 18.61 -11.23 -1.14
CA LEU A 273 17.86 -12.41 -1.57
C LEU A 273 18.36 -13.67 -0.85
N ALA A 274 19.67 -13.84 -0.71
CA ALA A 274 20.29 -14.97 -0.01
C ALA A 274 19.94 -15.00 1.49
N LEU A 275 19.79 -13.84 2.14
CA LEU A 275 19.29 -13.74 3.52
C LEU A 275 17.89 -14.34 3.68
N MET A 276 17.09 -14.35 2.60
CA MET A 276 15.74 -14.91 2.56
C MET A 276 15.69 -16.26 1.84
N ALA A 277 16.84 -16.88 1.60
CA ALA A 277 16.93 -18.20 0.98
C ALA A 277 16.10 -19.28 1.70
N PRO A 278 16.03 -19.36 3.05
CA PRO A 278 15.17 -20.35 3.71
C PRO A 278 13.68 -20.22 3.34
N GLN A 279 13.19 -18.98 3.23
CA GLN A 279 11.81 -18.69 2.83
C GLN A 279 11.58 -18.97 1.34
N LEU A 280 12.51 -18.54 0.47
CA LEU A 280 12.41 -18.75 -0.98
C LEU A 280 12.57 -20.22 -1.38
N TRP A 281 13.44 -20.96 -0.68
CA TRP A 281 13.63 -22.40 -0.89
C TRP A 281 12.38 -23.17 -0.50
N SER A 282 11.87 -22.94 0.71
CA SER A 282 10.64 -23.60 1.18
C SER A 282 9.46 -23.31 0.26
N PHE A 283 9.36 -22.09 -0.27
CA PHE A 283 8.37 -21.75 -1.28
C PHE A 283 8.54 -22.56 -2.57
N GLY A 284 9.76 -22.65 -3.11
CA GLY A 284 10.02 -23.41 -4.34
C GLY A 284 9.71 -24.89 -4.19
N ASP A 285 10.12 -25.48 -3.07
CA ASP A 285 9.83 -26.88 -2.72
C ASP A 285 8.32 -27.12 -2.61
N HIS A 286 7.61 -26.26 -1.88
CA HIS A 286 6.16 -26.38 -1.72
C HIS A 286 5.39 -26.12 -3.01
N LEU A 287 5.82 -25.14 -3.82
CA LEU A 287 5.21 -24.82 -5.12
C LEU A 287 5.27 -26.03 -6.06
N SER A 288 6.34 -26.83 -6.00
CA SER A 288 6.49 -28.04 -6.82
C SER A 288 5.45 -29.14 -6.51
N LEU A 289 4.77 -29.05 -5.35
CA LEU A 289 3.72 -29.96 -4.92
C LEU A 289 2.30 -29.47 -5.30
N THR A 290 2.21 -28.36 -6.03
CA THR A 290 0.95 -27.69 -6.38
C THR A 290 0.84 -27.49 -7.88
N SER A 291 -0.37 -27.57 -8.42
CA SER A 291 -0.72 -27.14 -9.79
C SER A 291 -0.80 -25.61 -9.92
N TYR A 292 -0.37 -24.87 -8.90
CA TYR A 292 -0.51 -23.42 -8.82
C TYR A 292 0.27 -22.68 -9.92
N ASP A 293 1.47 -23.16 -10.24
CA ASP A 293 2.27 -22.57 -11.33
C ASP A 293 1.60 -22.81 -12.68
N ASP A 294 1.17 -24.04 -12.96
CA ASP A 294 0.47 -24.40 -14.20
C ASP A 294 -0.84 -23.63 -14.38
N ALA A 295 -1.64 -23.50 -13.31
CA ALA A 295 -2.87 -22.69 -13.33
C ALA A 295 -2.59 -21.20 -13.58
N ARG A 296 -1.48 -20.65 -13.06
CA ARG A 296 -1.15 -19.24 -13.24
C ARG A 296 -0.50 -18.93 -14.59
N SER A 297 0.42 -19.78 -15.04
CA SER A 297 1.08 -19.64 -16.33
C SER A 297 0.08 -19.76 -17.47
N SER A 298 -0.84 -20.74 -17.41
CA SER A 298 -1.92 -20.91 -18.39
C SER A 298 -2.91 -19.73 -18.40
N SER A 299 -3.18 -19.12 -17.24
CA SER A 299 -4.06 -17.94 -17.15
C SER A 299 -3.45 -16.63 -17.66
N GLN A 300 -2.16 -16.62 -18.03
CA GLN A 300 -1.42 -15.44 -18.50
C GLN A 300 -1.65 -14.19 -17.63
N ARG A 301 -1.69 -14.35 -16.30
CA ARG A 301 -2.13 -13.31 -15.35
C ARG A 301 -1.35 -11.99 -15.44
N GLY A 302 -0.10 -12.05 -15.88
CA GLY A 302 0.75 -10.89 -16.14
C GLY A 302 0.36 -10.06 -17.37
N LEU A 303 -0.44 -10.62 -18.27
CA LEU A 303 -0.94 -9.96 -19.49
C LEU A 303 -2.42 -9.57 -19.42
N VAL A 304 -3.18 -10.13 -18.46
CA VAL A 304 -4.58 -9.75 -18.22
C VAL A 304 -4.66 -8.24 -18.07
N SER A 305 -5.52 -7.59 -18.86
CA SER A 305 -5.65 -6.14 -18.87
C SER A 305 -7.00 -5.74 -18.30
N GLU A 306 -7.01 -4.67 -17.52
CA GLU A 306 -8.25 -4.06 -17.05
C GLU A 306 -8.87 -3.19 -18.15
N PRO A 307 -10.20 -3.13 -18.26
CA PRO A 307 -10.87 -2.16 -19.11
C PRO A 307 -10.50 -0.72 -18.75
N LEU A 308 -10.30 0.14 -19.76
CA LEU A 308 -9.88 1.53 -19.59
C LEU A 308 -10.83 2.36 -18.72
N TYR A 309 -12.13 2.03 -18.70
CA TYR A 309 -13.09 2.74 -17.85
C TYR A 309 -12.78 2.60 -16.36
N ASN A 310 -12.08 1.54 -15.94
CA ASN A 310 -11.63 1.38 -14.55
C ASN A 310 -10.54 2.39 -14.14
N ALA A 311 -9.96 3.13 -15.09
CA ALA A 311 -9.03 4.22 -14.78
C ALA A 311 -9.70 5.37 -14.01
N ILE A 312 -11.04 5.47 -14.02
CA ILE A 312 -11.76 6.45 -13.19
C ILE A 312 -11.44 6.30 -11.70
N ARG A 313 -11.06 5.10 -11.22
CA ARG A 313 -10.68 4.84 -9.82
C ARG A 313 -9.35 5.46 -9.38
N TYR A 314 -8.55 6.04 -10.29
CA TYR A 314 -7.45 6.93 -9.90
C TYR A 314 -7.93 8.32 -9.49
N LEU A 315 -9.14 8.70 -9.92
CA LEU A 315 -9.77 9.99 -9.64
C LEU A 315 -10.83 9.86 -8.56
N ILE A 316 -11.67 8.83 -8.66
CA ILE A 316 -12.83 8.59 -7.81
C ILE A 316 -12.79 7.10 -7.38
N PRO A 317 -12.14 6.77 -6.26
CA PRO A 317 -11.93 5.37 -5.85
C PRO A 317 -13.23 4.58 -5.69
N ASP A 318 -14.28 5.24 -5.20
CA ASP A 318 -15.58 4.66 -4.84
C ASP A 318 -16.62 4.79 -5.98
N TYR A 319 -16.21 5.11 -7.21
CA TYR A 319 -17.12 5.38 -8.33
C TYR A 319 -18.09 4.23 -8.66
N TYR A 320 -17.66 2.97 -8.47
CA TYR A 320 -18.49 1.78 -8.66
C TYR A 320 -19.05 1.23 -7.34
N GLY A 321 -19.28 2.11 -6.38
CA GLY A 321 -19.74 1.76 -5.04
C GLY A 321 -18.59 1.49 -4.06
N LYS A 322 -18.96 1.35 -2.79
CA LYS A 322 -18.04 1.34 -1.67
C LYS A 322 -18.31 0.15 -0.74
N PRO A 323 -17.26 -0.56 -0.29
CA PRO A 323 -17.42 -1.69 0.64
C PRO A 323 -18.20 -1.36 1.92
N ALA A 324 -17.96 -0.18 2.48
CA ALA A 324 -18.61 0.31 3.70
C ALA A 324 -20.14 0.46 3.60
N THR A 325 -20.69 0.58 2.39
CA THR A 325 -22.11 0.86 2.13
C THR A 325 -22.82 -0.29 1.41
N HIS A 326 -22.12 -1.39 1.09
CA HIS A 326 -22.70 -2.57 0.42
C HIS A 326 -23.29 -2.35 -0.97
N ASP A 327 -22.86 -1.30 -1.64
CA ASP A 327 -23.33 -0.89 -2.96
C ASP A 327 -22.30 -1.15 -4.07
N TRP A 328 -21.18 -1.82 -3.76
CA TRP A 328 -20.17 -2.20 -4.76
C TRP A 328 -20.62 -3.40 -5.59
N PHE A 329 -20.11 -3.51 -6.82
CA PHE A 329 -20.47 -4.63 -7.72
C PHE A 329 -19.29 -5.20 -8.52
N ASP A 330 -18.04 -4.85 -8.16
CA ASP A 330 -16.84 -5.32 -8.84
C ASP A 330 -15.71 -5.75 -7.89
N SER A 331 -14.54 -6.10 -8.45
CA SER A 331 -13.32 -6.40 -7.68
C SER A 331 -12.63 -5.12 -7.19
N TYR A 332 -13.23 -4.49 -6.18
CA TYR A 332 -12.79 -3.22 -5.62
C TYR A 332 -11.29 -3.20 -5.25
N PRO A 333 -10.72 -4.21 -4.56
CA PRO A 333 -9.31 -4.19 -4.16
C PRO A 333 -8.31 -4.27 -5.32
N GLU A 334 -8.65 -4.99 -6.38
CA GLU A 334 -7.79 -5.14 -7.57
C GLU A 334 -7.80 -3.89 -8.46
N ARG A 335 -8.90 -3.13 -8.42
CA ARG A 335 -9.14 -1.98 -9.31
C ARG A 335 -8.82 -0.63 -8.68
N THR A 336 -8.68 -0.57 -7.36
CA THR A 336 -8.34 0.69 -6.66
C THR A 336 -6.89 1.11 -6.90
N GLY A 337 -6.71 2.29 -7.47
CA GLY A 337 -5.40 2.89 -7.76
C GLY A 337 -5.22 4.30 -7.20
N TYR A 338 -6.12 4.75 -6.32
CA TYR A 338 -6.19 6.16 -5.90
C TYR A 338 -4.90 6.66 -5.26
N VAL A 339 -4.47 7.87 -5.64
CA VAL A 339 -3.24 8.52 -5.15
C VAL A 339 -3.48 9.97 -4.72
N GLY A 340 -4.72 10.43 -4.79
CA GLY A 340 -5.14 11.79 -4.48
C GLY A 340 -5.18 12.71 -5.70
N ILE A 341 -6.09 13.68 -5.71
CA ILE A 341 -6.26 14.62 -6.83
C ILE A 341 -5.10 15.63 -6.91
N LEU A 342 -4.78 16.30 -5.80
CA LEU A 342 -3.65 17.23 -5.77
C LEU A 342 -2.31 16.53 -6.10
N PRO A 343 -2.01 15.32 -5.59
CA PRO A 343 -0.85 14.54 -5.99
C PRO A 343 -0.74 14.29 -7.50
N LEU A 344 -1.84 13.95 -8.19
CA LEU A 344 -1.85 13.79 -9.64
C LEU A 344 -1.52 15.11 -10.37
N ILE A 345 -2.13 16.21 -9.93
CA ILE A 345 -1.85 17.55 -10.47
C ILE A 345 -0.37 17.91 -10.27
N LEU A 346 0.17 17.72 -9.06
CA LEU A 346 1.57 18.02 -8.77
C LEU A 346 2.54 17.11 -9.56
N ALA A 347 2.19 15.83 -9.74
CA ALA A 347 2.96 14.90 -10.55
C ALA A 347 3.02 15.35 -12.02
N GLY A 348 1.89 15.75 -12.61
CA GLY A 348 1.86 16.32 -13.96
C GLY A 348 2.62 17.64 -14.08
N LEU A 349 2.46 18.56 -13.11
CA LEU A 349 3.23 19.82 -13.06
C LEU A 349 4.75 19.58 -13.03
N SER A 350 5.20 18.49 -12.41
CA SER A 350 6.63 18.14 -12.39
C SER A 350 7.19 17.90 -13.79
N LEU A 351 6.39 17.38 -14.73
CA LEU A 351 6.80 17.13 -16.12
C LEU A 351 7.09 18.42 -16.88
N PHE A 352 6.49 19.54 -16.47
CA PHE A 352 6.72 20.86 -17.06
C PHE A 352 7.81 21.62 -16.30
N LEU A 353 7.72 21.67 -14.98
CA LEU A 353 8.55 22.53 -14.13
C LEU A 353 9.89 21.89 -13.76
N ALA A 354 9.93 20.57 -13.61
CA ALA A 354 11.13 19.80 -13.27
C ALA A 354 11.69 19.00 -14.46
N ARG A 355 11.30 19.36 -15.69
CA ARG A 355 11.67 18.64 -16.94
C ARG A 355 13.17 18.49 -17.21
N ARG A 356 13.99 19.35 -16.60
CA ARG A 356 15.47 19.28 -16.72
C ARG A 356 16.09 18.24 -15.80
N LYS A 357 15.33 17.69 -14.84
CA LYS A 357 15.81 16.65 -13.92
C LYS A 357 15.51 15.28 -14.56
N GLY A 358 16.54 14.50 -14.88
CA GLY A 358 16.36 13.16 -15.46
C GLY A 358 15.49 12.23 -14.61
N ILE A 359 15.51 12.41 -13.27
CA ILE A 359 14.66 11.66 -12.32
C ILE A 359 13.17 11.82 -12.65
N THR A 360 12.75 13.01 -13.10
CA THR A 360 11.36 13.28 -13.50
C THR A 360 10.94 12.34 -14.62
N TRP A 361 11.76 12.23 -15.68
CA TRP A 361 11.46 11.37 -16.81
C TRP A 361 11.58 9.88 -16.50
N PHE A 362 12.51 9.50 -15.61
CA PHE A 362 12.61 8.13 -15.14
C PHE A 362 11.30 7.68 -14.47
N PHE A 363 10.81 8.42 -13.46
CA PHE A 363 9.58 8.05 -12.76
C PHE A 363 8.32 8.27 -13.60
N ALA A 364 8.32 9.23 -14.54
CA ALA A 364 7.25 9.35 -15.52
C ALA A 364 7.16 8.10 -16.43
N GLY A 365 8.30 7.62 -16.92
CA GLY A 365 8.39 6.39 -17.70
C GLY A 365 7.95 5.16 -16.91
N VAL A 366 8.40 5.03 -15.65
CA VAL A 366 7.97 3.94 -14.76
C VAL A 366 6.45 3.99 -14.52
N GLY A 367 5.89 5.17 -14.25
CA GLY A 367 4.45 5.35 -14.08
C GLY A 367 3.67 4.98 -15.34
N PHE A 368 4.13 5.42 -16.51
CA PHE A 368 3.54 5.09 -17.81
C PHE A 368 3.60 3.59 -18.12
N MET A 369 4.74 2.94 -17.88
CA MET A 369 4.89 1.49 -18.03
C MET A 369 3.91 0.75 -17.11
N ALA A 370 3.81 1.15 -15.85
CA ALA A 370 2.92 0.53 -14.89
C ALA A 370 1.44 0.59 -15.30
N ILE A 371 0.92 1.78 -15.63
CA ILE A 371 -0.48 1.92 -16.08
C ILE A 371 -0.68 1.30 -17.47
N GLY A 372 0.30 1.42 -18.35
CA GLY A 372 0.23 0.84 -19.69
C GLY A 372 0.12 -0.68 -19.66
N THR A 373 0.80 -1.34 -18.73
CA THR A 373 0.63 -2.78 -18.50
C THR A 373 -0.74 -3.09 -17.90
N VAL A 374 -1.19 -2.33 -16.89
CA VAL A 374 -2.51 -2.55 -16.26
C VAL A 374 -3.65 -2.51 -17.27
N TYR A 375 -3.59 -1.60 -18.25
CA TYR A 375 -4.67 -1.38 -19.23
C TYR A 375 -4.36 -1.90 -20.64
N GLY A 376 -3.35 -2.77 -20.80
CA GLY A 376 -3.12 -3.46 -22.07
C GLY A 376 -2.56 -2.61 -23.21
N LEU A 377 -1.89 -1.49 -22.93
CA LEU A 377 -1.11 -0.76 -23.93
C LEU A 377 0.04 -1.64 -24.46
N PRO A 378 0.66 -1.35 -25.62
CA PRO A 378 1.70 -2.20 -26.21
C PRO A 378 2.87 -2.56 -25.28
N VAL A 379 3.13 -1.75 -24.26
CA VAL A 379 4.14 -2.01 -23.21
C VAL A 379 3.82 -3.24 -22.35
N ASN A 380 2.57 -3.71 -22.31
CA ASN A 380 2.16 -4.93 -21.60
C ASN A 380 2.92 -6.17 -22.12
N GLN A 381 3.09 -6.28 -23.45
CA GLN A 381 3.82 -7.40 -24.06
C GLN A 381 5.29 -7.47 -23.64
N LEU A 382 5.90 -6.33 -23.28
CA LEU A 382 7.28 -6.30 -22.78
C LEU A 382 7.36 -6.89 -21.37
N MET A 383 6.33 -6.71 -20.54
CA MET A 383 6.30 -7.28 -19.18
C MET A 383 6.18 -8.79 -19.22
N GLY A 384 5.39 -9.34 -20.16
CA GLY A 384 5.27 -10.79 -20.32
C GLY A 384 6.56 -11.52 -20.75
N ARG A 385 7.58 -10.79 -21.20
CA ARG A 385 8.89 -11.37 -21.56
C ARG A 385 9.88 -11.44 -20.40
N LEU A 386 9.58 -10.76 -19.29
CA LEU A 386 10.47 -10.73 -18.13
C LEU A 386 10.20 -11.94 -17.22
N PRO A 387 11.26 -12.63 -16.74
CA PRO A 387 11.12 -13.79 -15.86
C PRO A 387 10.21 -13.53 -14.65
N GLY A 388 9.26 -14.43 -14.42
CA GLY A 388 8.32 -14.38 -13.30
C GLY A 388 7.19 -13.35 -13.41
N LEU A 389 7.26 -12.37 -14.33
CA LEU A 389 6.20 -11.36 -14.47
C LEU A 389 4.93 -11.90 -15.13
N MET A 390 5.02 -12.97 -15.92
CA MET A 390 3.86 -13.67 -16.49
C MET A 390 2.90 -14.22 -15.43
N MET A 391 3.43 -14.60 -14.26
CA MET A 391 2.65 -15.15 -13.13
C MET A 391 2.18 -14.07 -12.15
N ALA A 392 2.73 -12.86 -12.27
CA ALA A 392 2.51 -11.75 -11.37
C ALA A 392 1.30 -10.94 -11.87
N PRO A 393 0.27 -10.67 -11.05
CA PRO A 393 -0.96 -10.04 -11.54
C PRO A 393 -0.69 -8.59 -11.97
N SER A 394 -0.92 -8.29 -13.26
CA SER A 394 -0.70 -6.97 -13.87
C SER A 394 -1.39 -5.83 -13.09
N THR A 395 -2.59 -6.09 -12.55
CA THR A 395 -3.38 -5.15 -11.73
C THR A 395 -2.58 -4.58 -10.56
N ARG A 396 -1.58 -5.32 -10.06
CA ARG A 396 -0.74 -4.93 -8.93
C ARG A 396 0.32 -3.89 -9.30
N LEU A 397 0.57 -3.63 -10.58
CA LEU A 397 1.43 -2.52 -11.01
C LEU A 397 0.86 -1.13 -10.68
N LYS A 398 -0.42 -1.03 -10.27
CA LYS A 398 -0.97 0.17 -9.60
C LYS A 398 -0.11 0.61 -8.41
N SER A 399 0.54 -0.32 -7.72
CA SER A 399 1.52 -0.05 -6.65
C SER A 399 2.74 0.75 -7.14
N ILE A 400 3.29 0.40 -8.30
CA ILE A 400 4.44 1.06 -8.92
C ILE A 400 4.03 2.42 -9.49
N PHE A 401 2.81 2.55 -9.99
CA PHE A 401 2.25 3.85 -10.34
C PHE A 401 2.17 4.78 -9.12
N ALA A 402 1.70 4.29 -7.97
CA ALA A 402 1.66 5.07 -6.73
C ALA A 402 3.06 5.52 -6.27
N LEU A 403 4.08 4.65 -6.39
CA LEU A 403 5.48 5.02 -6.16
C LEU A 403 5.90 6.20 -7.05
N SER A 404 5.63 6.11 -8.36
CA SER A 404 5.97 7.16 -9.32
C SER A 404 5.27 8.48 -9.03
N VAL A 405 3.96 8.46 -8.74
CA VAL A 405 3.19 9.66 -8.40
C VAL A 405 3.72 10.31 -7.13
N ALA A 406 4.05 9.54 -6.08
CA ALA A 406 4.61 10.09 -4.85
C ALA A 406 5.92 10.87 -5.09
N VAL A 407 6.82 10.33 -5.91
CA VAL A 407 8.09 10.98 -6.26
C VAL A 407 7.87 12.20 -7.16
N LEU A 408 7.03 12.07 -8.19
CA LEU A 408 6.73 13.16 -9.13
C LEU A 408 5.98 14.31 -8.44
N ALA A 409 5.02 14.02 -7.57
CA ALA A 409 4.30 15.03 -6.81
C ALA A 409 5.23 15.82 -5.87
N ALA A 410 6.16 15.13 -5.21
CA ALA A 410 7.19 15.78 -4.40
C ALA A 410 8.11 16.68 -5.25
N LEU A 411 8.52 16.23 -6.44
CA LEU A 411 9.27 17.04 -7.40
C LEU A 411 8.47 18.26 -7.86
N GLY A 412 7.17 18.08 -8.15
CA GLY A 412 6.24 19.14 -8.52
C GLY A 412 6.14 20.21 -7.44
N LEU A 413 5.90 19.83 -6.20
CA LEU A 413 5.85 20.76 -5.07
C LEU A 413 7.19 21.50 -4.87
N ASN A 414 8.31 20.79 -5.02
CA ASN A 414 9.64 21.40 -4.93
C ASN A 414 9.85 22.43 -6.04
N ALA A 415 9.39 22.14 -7.26
CA ALA A 415 9.54 23.05 -8.40
C ALA A 415 8.61 24.29 -8.29
N LEU A 416 7.43 24.15 -7.69
CA LEU A 416 6.54 25.29 -7.41
C LEU A 416 7.18 26.32 -6.46
N ARG A 417 7.96 25.85 -5.48
CA ARG A 417 8.73 26.73 -4.59
C ARG A 417 9.73 27.60 -5.36
N GLU A 418 10.37 27.02 -6.37
CA GLU A 418 11.41 27.66 -7.19
C GLU A 418 10.81 28.49 -8.35
N SER A 419 9.49 28.42 -8.56
CA SER A 419 8.84 29.04 -9.71
C SER A 419 8.71 30.57 -9.56
N PRO A 420 9.18 31.36 -10.55
CA PRO A 420 9.10 32.81 -10.48
C PRO A 420 7.65 33.30 -10.62
N PRO A 421 7.30 34.49 -10.11
CA PRO A 421 5.94 35.03 -10.16
C PRO A 421 5.31 35.07 -11.56
N LYS A 422 6.11 35.30 -12.60
CA LYS A 422 5.66 35.31 -14.01
C LYS A 422 5.14 33.95 -14.52
N ASN A 423 5.59 32.85 -13.92
CA ASN A 423 5.19 31.50 -14.35
C ASN A 423 3.95 30.98 -13.63
N ARG A 424 3.46 31.67 -12.58
CA ARG A 424 2.36 31.12 -11.74
C ARG A 424 1.05 30.96 -12.51
N TRP A 425 0.73 31.88 -13.41
CA TRP A 425 -0.46 31.76 -14.27
C TRP A 425 -0.32 30.62 -15.30
N ARG A 426 0.89 30.36 -15.81
CA ARG A 426 1.15 29.20 -16.68
C ARG A 426 0.99 27.88 -15.92
N VAL A 427 1.42 27.85 -14.66
CA VAL A 427 1.18 26.70 -13.77
C VAL A 427 -0.32 26.48 -13.55
N LEU A 428 -1.07 27.55 -13.26
CA LEU A 428 -2.51 27.46 -13.08
C LEU A 428 -3.21 26.98 -14.36
N ALA A 429 -2.82 27.50 -15.52
CA ALA A 429 -3.34 27.05 -16.81
C ALA A 429 -3.04 25.57 -17.06
N ALA A 430 -1.82 25.10 -16.78
CA ALA A 430 -1.48 23.68 -16.87
C ALA A 430 -2.31 22.82 -15.91
N ALA A 431 -2.55 23.29 -14.68
CA ALA A 431 -3.42 22.62 -13.73
C ALA A 431 -4.87 22.53 -14.22
N LEU A 432 -5.41 23.61 -14.79
CA LEU A 432 -6.75 23.64 -15.41
C LEU A 432 -6.86 22.67 -16.58
N ILE A 433 -5.84 22.58 -17.45
CA ILE A 433 -5.81 21.62 -18.56
C ILE A 433 -5.85 20.19 -18.02
N MET A 434 -5.05 19.86 -17.01
CA MET A 434 -5.06 18.51 -16.42
C MET A 434 -6.42 18.18 -15.79
N ILE A 435 -7.05 19.15 -15.11
CA ILE A 435 -8.40 18.96 -14.55
C ILE A 435 -9.43 18.78 -15.65
N ALA A 436 -9.34 19.54 -16.74
CA ALA A 436 -10.20 19.34 -17.91
C ALA A 436 -10.00 17.96 -18.53
N CYS A 437 -8.77 17.44 -18.60
CA CYS A 437 -8.50 16.06 -19.02
C CYS A 437 -9.11 15.03 -18.05
N MET A 438 -9.00 15.24 -16.74
CA MET A 438 -9.62 14.38 -15.73
C MET A 438 -11.16 14.37 -15.86
N ALA A 439 -11.77 15.55 -16.02
CA ALA A 439 -13.20 15.69 -16.27
C ALA A 439 -13.60 15.00 -17.60
N GLY A 440 -12.78 15.14 -18.65
CA GLY A 440 -12.98 14.45 -19.91
C GLY A 440 -12.97 12.93 -19.76
N VAL A 441 -12.07 12.36 -18.93
CA VAL A 441 -12.08 10.93 -18.60
C VAL A 441 -13.38 10.53 -17.92
N ILE A 442 -13.87 11.32 -16.95
CA ILE A 442 -15.15 11.06 -16.27
C ILE A 442 -16.30 11.05 -17.29
N VAL A 443 -16.38 12.06 -18.15
CA VAL A 443 -17.43 12.15 -19.20
C VAL A 443 -17.36 10.97 -20.17
N LEU A 444 -16.15 10.56 -20.59
CA LEU A 444 -15.97 9.39 -21.47
C LEU A 444 -16.45 8.10 -20.79
N VAL A 445 -16.17 7.93 -19.49
CA VAL A 445 -16.62 6.79 -18.72
C VAL A 445 -18.14 6.81 -18.55
N GLU A 446 -18.74 7.94 -18.20
CA GLU A 446 -20.19 8.12 -18.11
C GLU A 446 -20.89 7.78 -19.45
N ASN A 447 -20.38 8.31 -20.56
CA ASN A 447 -20.92 8.02 -21.89
C ASN A 447 -20.80 6.54 -22.27
N HIS A 448 -19.69 5.89 -21.89
CA HIS A 448 -19.53 4.45 -22.08
C HIS A 448 -20.51 3.65 -21.23
N TRP A 449 -20.72 4.06 -19.98
CA TRP A 449 -21.69 3.46 -19.06
C TRP A 449 -23.12 3.59 -19.59
N LEU A 450 -23.53 4.78 -20.02
CA LEU A 450 -24.86 5.04 -20.58
C LEU A 450 -25.11 4.24 -21.87
N SER A 451 -24.11 4.13 -22.75
CA SER A 451 -24.24 3.37 -24.01
C SER A 451 -24.23 1.85 -23.82
N THR A 452 -23.54 1.35 -22.79
CA THR A 452 -23.55 -0.09 -22.45
C THR A 452 -24.80 -0.48 -21.66
N ALA A 453 -25.28 0.41 -20.80
CA ALA A 453 -26.53 0.22 -20.04
C ALA A 453 -27.77 0.22 -20.95
N SER A 454 -27.77 1.00 -22.04
CA SER A 454 -28.86 1.00 -23.01
C SER A 454 -28.88 -0.23 -23.93
N SER A 455 -27.75 -0.91 -24.10
CA SER A 455 -27.62 -2.12 -24.93
C SER A 455 -27.89 -3.44 -24.18
N HIS A 456 -27.79 -3.46 -22.84
CA HIS A 456 -28.02 -4.65 -22.01
C HIS A 456 -29.40 -4.65 -21.32
N VAL A 457 -30.48 -4.57 -22.11
CA VAL A 457 -31.87 -4.64 -21.62
C VAL A 457 -32.32 -6.08 -21.26
N PHE A 458 -31.50 -7.12 -21.45
CA PHE A 458 -31.90 -8.49 -21.11
C PHE A 458 -31.18 -9.08 -19.88
N ASP A 459 -32.03 -9.50 -18.94
CA ASP A 459 -31.87 -10.29 -17.72
C ASP A 459 -31.38 -9.65 -16.39
N ARG A 460 -32.26 -9.81 -15.39
CA ARG A 460 -32.28 -9.32 -13.99
C ARG A 460 -32.71 -7.87 -13.76
N THR A 461 -33.96 -7.58 -14.12
CA THR A 461 -34.58 -6.24 -14.19
C THR A 461 -34.79 -5.58 -12.81
N LEU A 462 -35.14 -6.29 -11.74
CA LEU A 462 -35.50 -5.64 -10.46
C LEU A 462 -34.31 -5.24 -9.59
N ILE A 463 -33.27 -6.09 -9.49
CA ILE A 463 -32.06 -5.81 -8.69
C ILE A 463 -31.23 -4.70 -9.33
N LYS A 464 -31.10 -4.70 -10.67
CA LYS A 464 -30.39 -3.64 -11.39
C LYS A 464 -31.12 -2.29 -11.32
N LEU A 465 -32.47 -2.26 -11.35
CA LEU A 465 -33.23 -1.01 -11.21
C LEU A 465 -33.10 -0.40 -9.81
N LEU A 466 -33.21 -1.20 -8.74
CA LEU A 466 -33.01 -0.73 -7.37
C LEU A 466 -31.54 -0.33 -7.09
N GLN A 467 -30.57 -1.04 -7.68
CA GLN A 467 -29.16 -0.66 -7.62
C GLN A 467 -28.85 0.58 -8.46
N LYS A 468 -29.59 0.86 -9.54
CA LYS A 468 -29.33 2.00 -10.42
C LYS A 468 -29.58 3.33 -9.73
N ASP A 469 -30.67 3.44 -8.96
CA ASP A 469 -30.97 4.67 -8.22
C ASP A 469 -29.98 4.88 -7.06
N ALA A 470 -29.66 3.84 -6.29
CA ALA A 470 -28.64 3.91 -5.24
C ALA A 470 -27.26 4.25 -5.81
N LEU A 471 -26.86 3.61 -6.92
CA LEU A 471 -25.59 3.87 -7.59
C LEU A 471 -25.51 5.30 -8.15
N ALA A 472 -26.60 5.81 -8.73
CA ALA A 472 -26.64 7.18 -9.25
C ALA A 472 -26.48 8.23 -8.13
N HIS A 473 -27.13 8.03 -6.98
CA HIS A 473 -26.96 8.91 -5.81
C HIS A 473 -25.52 8.85 -5.27
N HIS A 474 -24.92 7.66 -5.19
CA HIS A 474 -23.53 7.52 -4.73
C HIS A 474 -22.50 8.04 -5.74
N GLN A 475 -22.74 7.86 -7.03
CA GLN A 475 -21.92 8.48 -8.07
C GLN A 475 -21.96 10.01 -7.93
N PHE A 476 -23.13 10.58 -7.65
CA PHE A 476 -23.27 12.01 -7.39
C PHE A 476 -22.50 12.47 -6.13
N ASP A 477 -22.62 11.77 -5.00
CA ASP A 477 -21.86 12.07 -3.77
C ASP A 477 -20.34 11.97 -3.99
N ASN A 478 -19.90 10.96 -4.72
CA ASN A 478 -18.49 10.77 -5.05
C ASN A 478 -17.97 11.81 -6.04
N LEU A 479 -18.81 12.27 -6.99
CA LEU A 479 -18.51 13.39 -7.88
C LEU A 479 -18.46 14.73 -7.12
N LEU A 480 -19.31 14.91 -6.10
CA LEU A 480 -19.26 16.06 -5.19
C LEU A 480 -17.96 16.08 -4.39
N LEU A 481 -17.57 14.94 -3.80
CA LEU A 481 -16.29 14.80 -3.09
C LEU A 481 -15.10 15.03 -4.03
N TRP A 482 -15.12 14.48 -5.23
CA TRP A 482 -14.11 14.74 -6.25
C TRP A 482 -14.03 16.23 -6.61
N SER A 483 -15.18 16.86 -6.86
CA SER A 483 -15.28 18.29 -7.16
C SER A 483 -14.74 19.14 -6.01
N LEU A 484 -15.00 18.76 -4.76
CA LEU A 484 -14.44 19.41 -3.58
C LEU A 484 -12.91 19.37 -3.59
N TRP A 485 -12.29 18.22 -3.87
CA TRP A 485 -10.83 18.09 -3.93
C TRP A 485 -10.23 18.88 -5.10
N VAL A 486 -10.89 18.87 -6.26
CA VAL A 486 -10.50 19.66 -7.44
C VAL A 486 -10.58 21.15 -7.15
N LEU A 487 -11.72 21.64 -6.66
CA LEU A 487 -11.95 23.05 -6.36
C LEU A 487 -11.02 23.55 -5.27
N SER A 488 -10.76 22.74 -4.23
CA SER A 488 -9.80 23.08 -3.17
C SER A 488 -8.36 23.17 -3.72
N SER A 489 -7.98 22.25 -4.61
CA SER A 489 -6.67 22.27 -5.29
C SER A 489 -6.52 23.50 -6.19
N LEU A 490 -7.57 23.84 -6.96
CA LEU A 490 -7.60 25.00 -7.83
C LEU A 490 -7.57 26.31 -7.05
N LEU A 491 -8.38 26.42 -6.00
CA LEU A 491 -8.41 27.60 -5.14
C LEU A 491 -7.03 27.84 -4.53
N LEU A 492 -6.39 26.79 -4.00
CA LEU A 492 -5.05 26.86 -3.45
C LEU A 492 -4.01 27.38 -4.46
N LEU A 493 -4.04 26.85 -5.71
CA LEU A 493 -3.15 27.28 -6.78
C LEU A 493 -3.49 28.68 -7.31
N LEU A 494 -4.77 29.05 -7.40
CA LEU A 494 -5.27 30.36 -7.84
C LEU A 494 -4.87 31.45 -6.86
N LEU A 495 -5.07 31.23 -5.55
CA LEU A 495 -4.66 32.18 -4.51
C LEU A 495 -3.13 32.36 -4.51
N TRP A 496 -2.36 31.30 -4.77
CA TRP A 496 -0.92 31.41 -4.98
C TRP A 496 -0.57 32.19 -6.26
N ALA A 497 -1.27 31.94 -7.38
CA ALA A 497 -1.06 32.63 -8.64
C ALA A 497 -1.37 34.14 -8.56
N ARG A 498 -2.46 34.49 -7.87
CA ARG A 498 -2.84 35.87 -7.52
C ARG A 498 -1.95 36.52 -6.46
N ARG A 499 -0.97 35.79 -5.93
CA ARG A 499 -0.02 36.24 -4.89
C ARG A 499 -0.67 36.56 -3.53
N LEU A 500 -1.90 36.10 -3.32
CA LEU A 500 -2.59 36.18 -2.04
C LEU A 500 -2.05 35.16 -1.03
N LEU A 501 -1.47 34.06 -1.53
CA LEU A 501 -0.78 33.06 -0.70
C LEU A 501 0.74 33.04 -0.96
N PRO A 502 1.58 33.19 0.09
CA PRO A 502 3.02 33.00 -0.04
C PRO A 502 3.36 31.51 -0.26
N PRO A 503 4.50 31.18 -0.89
CA PRO A 503 4.89 29.79 -1.19
C PRO A 503 4.99 28.86 0.02
N ARG A 504 5.16 29.40 1.24
CA ARG A 504 5.13 28.61 2.47
C ARG A 504 3.72 28.13 2.79
N LEU A 505 2.71 29.01 2.71
CA LEU A 505 1.31 28.65 2.99
C LEU A 505 0.74 27.75 1.90
N LEU A 506 1.12 27.93 0.62
CA LEU A 506 0.80 26.97 -0.44
C LEU A 506 1.19 25.54 -0.07
N ARG A 507 2.43 25.34 0.39
CA ARG A 507 2.95 24.01 0.72
C ARG A 507 2.31 23.41 1.96
N ILE A 508 2.00 24.24 2.97
CA ILE A 508 1.24 23.80 4.15
C ILE A 508 -0.18 23.41 3.74
N GLY A 509 -0.86 24.23 2.93
CA GLY A 509 -2.17 23.91 2.38
C GLY A 509 -2.17 22.62 1.56
N ALA A 510 -1.13 22.39 0.74
CA ALA A 510 -0.97 21.15 -0.01
C ALA A 510 -0.82 19.93 0.91
N LEU A 511 -0.02 20.04 1.98
CA LEU A 511 0.11 18.97 2.98
C LEU A 511 -1.24 18.66 3.66
N VAL A 512 -1.95 19.70 4.12
CA VAL A 512 -3.26 19.53 4.76
C VAL A 512 -4.26 18.91 3.80
N LEU A 513 -4.32 19.38 2.54
CA LEU A 513 -5.25 18.86 1.55
C LEU A 513 -4.98 17.39 1.22
N VAL A 514 -3.71 17.03 1.00
CA VAL A 514 -3.33 15.63 0.74
C VAL A 514 -3.58 14.73 1.94
N CYS A 515 -3.33 15.21 3.17
CA CYS A 515 -3.67 14.45 4.37
C CYS A 515 -5.17 14.24 4.47
N ALA A 516 -5.97 15.30 4.33
CA ALA A 516 -7.42 15.22 4.45
C ALA A 516 -8.03 14.27 3.40
N ASP A 517 -7.54 14.34 2.17
CA ASP A 517 -7.95 13.48 1.05
C ASP A 517 -7.62 12.01 1.31
N LEU A 518 -6.33 11.67 1.42
CA LEU A 518 -5.88 10.28 1.48
C LEU A 518 -6.20 9.61 2.82
N VAL A 519 -5.99 10.31 3.95
CA VAL A 519 -6.26 9.75 5.28
C VAL A 519 -7.77 9.66 5.50
N GLY A 520 -8.51 10.70 5.11
CA GLY A 520 -9.96 10.73 5.23
C GLY A 520 -10.63 9.59 4.47
N TRP A 521 -10.29 9.41 3.19
CA TRP A 521 -10.80 8.28 2.42
C TRP A 521 -10.35 6.94 3.02
N GLY A 522 -9.08 6.79 3.38
CA GLY A 522 -8.55 5.51 3.85
C GLY A 522 -9.13 5.03 5.19
N MET A 523 -9.54 5.95 6.06
CA MET A 523 -10.23 5.64 7.32
C MET A 523 -11.60 5.00 7.09
N THR A 524 -12.22 5.20 5.93
CA THR A 524 -13.52 4.61 5.60
C THR A 524 -13.42 3.17 5.09
N TYR A 525 -12.24 2.75 4.62
CA TYR A 525 -12.00 1.39 4.12
C TYR A 525 -11.57 0.42 5.23
N ASN A 526 -10.69 0.88 6.13
CA ASN A 526 -10.16 0.08 7.24
C ASN A 526 -10.89 0.46 8.54
N TYR A 527 -11.99 -0.23 8.84
CA TYR A 527 -12.79 0.06 10.01
C TYR A 527 -12.25 -0.65 11.28
N PRO A 528 -11.91 0.09 12.37
CA PRO A 528 -11.50 -0.51 13.63
C PRO A 528 -12.70 -1.06 14.43
N VAL A 529 -12.59 -2.28 14.93
CA VAL A 529 -13.65 -2.94 15.73
C VAL A 529 -13.29 -3.00 17.23
N PRO A 530 -14.28 -3.13 18.13
CA PRO A 530 -14.02 -3.44 19.54
C PRO A 530 -13.24 -4.76 19.70
N ARG A 531 -12.31 -4.79 20.67
CA ARG A 531 -11.50 -5.99 20.94
C ARG A 531 -12.33 -7.23 21.32
N SER A 532 -13.48 -7.03 21.96
CA SER A 532 -14.42 -8.09 22.32
C SER A 532 -15.02 -8.81 21.11
N GLN A 533 -15.00 -8.21 19.91
CA GLN A 533 -15.47 -8.84 18.68
C GLN A 533 -14.39 -9.68 17.99
N VAL A 534 -13.13 -9.60 18.42
CA VAL A 534 -12.03 -10.35 17.80
C VAL A 534 -12.01 -11.78 18.31
N PHE A 535 -12.54 -12.71 17.50
CA PHE A 535 -12.59 -14.14 17.81
C PHE A 535 -13.12 -14.43 19.23
N PRO A 536 -14.36 -14.02 19.55
CA PRO A 536 -14.93 -14.27 20.86
C PRO A 536 -15.20 -15.76 21.06
N GLN A 537 -15.05 -16.20 22.31
CA GLN A 537 -15.42 -17.55 22.70
C GLN A 537 -16.94 -17.76 22.62
N THR A 538 -17.34 -18.97 22.21
CA THR A 538 -18.74 -19.39 22.18
C THR A 538 -18.91 -20.73 22.90
N PRO A 539 -20.12 -21.09 23.36
CA PRO A 539 -20.42 -22.41 23.89
C PRO A 539 -20.01 -23.54 22.94
N GLY A 540 -20.22 -23.38 21.62
CA GLY A 540 -19.82 -24.36 20.62
C GLY A 540 -18.30 -24.54 20.52
N ILE A 541 -17.53 -23.45 20.56
CA ILE A 541 -16.06 -23.52 20.61
C ILE A 541 -15.60 -24.20 21.91
N THR A 542 -16.19 -23.82 23.05
CA THR A 542 -15.85 -24.37 24.36
C THR A 542 -16.15 -25.87 24.43
N PHE A 543 -17.29 -26.30 23.87
CA PHE A 543 -17.64 -27.71 23.74
C PHE A 543 -16.60 -28.50 22.95
N LEU A 544 -16.13 -27.96 21.82
CA LEU A 544 -15.09 -28.60 21.01
C LEU A 544 -13.74 -28.64 21.75
N GLN A 545 -13.34 -27.56 22.42
CA GLN A 545 -12.08 -27.54 23.19
C GLN A 545 -12.05 -28.55 24.35
N ASN A 546 -13.22 -28.89 24.90
CA ASN A 546 -13.35 -29.84 26.02
C ASN A 546 -13.59 -31.29 25.58
N ARG A 547 -13.65 -31.59 24.27
CA ARG A 547 -13.80 -32.97 23.77
C ARG A 547 -12.56 -33.80 24.17
N PRO A 548 -12.76 -34.99 24.79
CA PRO A 548 -11.64 -35.86 25.15
C PRO A 548 -11.05 -36.54 23.91
N GLY A 549 -9.74 -36.78 23.94
CA GLY A 549 -9.01 -37.51 22.90
C GLY A 549 -8.61 -36.66 21.70
N PHE A 550 -7.89 -37.29 20.76
CA PHE A 550 -7.50 -36.67 19.50
C PHE A 550 -8.67 -36.69 18.53
N PHE A 551 -9.05 -35.52 18.00
CA PHE A 551 -10.06 -35.42 16.96
C PHE A 551 -9.70 -34.30 15.98
N ARG A 552 -10.20 -34.43 14.76
CA ARG A 552 -10.20 -33.38 13.75
C ARG A 552 -11.65 -33.04 13.42
N MET A 553 -11.89 -31.78 13.07
CA MET A 553 -13.20 -31.30 12.65
C MET A 553 -13.15 -30.79 11.22
N THR A 554 -14.32 -30.64 10.62
CA THR A 554 -14.53 -29.82 9.43
C THR A 554 -15.81 -29.04 9.64
N GLY A 555 -15.80 -27.78 9.20
CA GLY A 555 -17.01 -26.97 9.17
C GLY A 555 -17.91 -27.33 8.00
N THR A 556 -19.20 -27.55 8.24
CA THR A 556 -20.20 -27.68 7.16
C THR A 556 -21.06 -26.42 7.07
N ASP A 557 -21.64 -26.17 5.89
CA ASP A 557 -22.59 -25.07 5.65
C ASP A 557 -22.05 -23.67 6.01
N GLY A 558 -20.74 -23.47 5.82
CA GLY A 558 -20.06 -22.20 6.12
C GLY A 558 -19.84 -21.93 7.61
N THR A 559 -20.16 -22.90 8.48
CA THR A 559 -19.76 -22.89 9.89
C THR A 559 -18.26 -23.09 9.99
N PHE A 560 -17.57 -22.31 10.83
CA PHE A 560 -16.12 -22.35 10.97
C PHE A 560 -15.42 -22.36 9.61
N TYR A 561 -15.47 -21.22 8.93
CA TYR A 561 -14.77 -21.08 7.66
C TYR A 561 -13.28 -21.50 7.84
N PRO A 562 -12.67 -22.20 6.86
CA PRO A 562 -11.37 -22.83 7.05
C PRO A 562 -10.29 -21.90 7.62
N ASN A 563 -9.35 -22.51 8.34
CA ASN A 563 -8.30 -21.88 9.17
C ASN A 563 -8.78 -21.11 10.41
N MET A 564 -10.00 -20.56 10.45
CA MET A 564 -10.51 -19.84 11.63
C MET A 564 -10.49 -20.67 12.94
N PRO A 565 -10.77 -22.00 12.93
CA PRO A 565 -10.68 -22.84 14.14
C PRO A 565 -9.29 -22.85 14.78
N SER A 566 -8.22 -22.65 13.99
CA SER A 566 -6.84 -22.68 14.48
C SER A 566 -6.52 -21.61 15.52
N VAL A 567 -7.27 -20.50 15.54
CA VAL A 567 -7.16 -19.46 16.58
C VAL A 567 -7.44 -20.03 17.98
N TYR A 568 -8.31 -21.06 18.05
CA TYR A 568 -8.69 -21.76 19.28
C TYR A 568 -7.96 -23.10 19.45
N ARG A 569 -6.97 -23.37 18.59
CA ARG A 569 -6.19 -24.64 18.56
C ARG A 569 -7.06 -25.86 18.26
N LEU A 570 -8.14 -25.67 17.50
CA LEU A 570 -8.96 -26.76 16.99
C LEU A 570 -8.36 -27.24 15.66
N GLN A 571 -8.20 -28.55 15.49
CA GLN A 571 -7.65 -29.14 14.28
C GLN A 571 -8.73 -29.28 13.21
N ASP A 572 -8.58 -28.53 12.13
CA ASP A 572 -9.44 -28.52 10.96
C ASP A 572 -8.79 -29.29 9.81
N ILE A 573 -9.54 -30.20 9.19
CA ILE A 573 -9.10 -30.86 7.95
C ILE A 573 -9.20 -29.92 6.75
N GLY A 574 -10.07 -28.91 6.82
CA GLY A 574 -10.16 -27.85 5.82
C GLY A 574 -9.02 -26.85 5.92
N GLY A 575 -8.76 -26.15 4.83
CA GLY A 575 -7.89 -24.98 4.84
C GLY A 575 -8.18 -24.02 3.70
N HIS A 576 -7.97 -22.74 3.96
CA HIS A 576 -7.99 -21.69 2.96
C HIS A 576 -6.54 -21.28 2.67
N ASP A 577 -5.94 -21.91 1.66
CA ASP A 577 -4.56 -21.64 1.26
C ASP A 577 -4.47 -21.62 -0.27
N PRO A 578 -3.98 -20.53 -0.89
CA PRO A 578 -3.79 -20.49 -2.33
C PRO A 578 -2.75 -21.50 -2.82
N LEU A 579 -1.88 -22.05 -1.95
CA LEU A 579 -0.86 -23.04 -2.29
C LEU A 579 -1.19 -24.43 -1.73
N SER A 580 -2.46 -24.82 -1.64
CA SER A 580 -2.80 -26.20 -1.26
C SER A 580 -2.18 -27.21 -2.24
N PRO A 581 -1.45 -28.24 -1.77
CA PRO A 581 -0.92 -29.30 -2.64
C PRO A 581 -2.05 -30.09 -3.33
N ASP A 582 -1.83 -30.56 -4.56
CA ASP A 582 -2.88 -31.18 -5.40
C ASP A 582 -3.49 -32.47 -4.82
N ARG A 583 -2.80 -33.10 -3.88
CA ARG A 583 -3.27 -34.30 -3.17
C ARG A 583 -4.34 -34.01 -2.11
N HIS A 584 -4.60 -32.73 -1.81
CA HIS A 584 -5.60 -32.25 -0.86
C HIS A 584 -6.76 -31.62 -1.61
#